data_AF-A0A315VQ57-F1
#
_entry.id   AF-A0A315VQ57-F1
#
_cell.length_a   1.000
_cell.length_b   1.000
_cell.length_c   1.000
_cell.angle_alpha   90.00
_cell.angle_beta   90.00
_cell.angle_gamma   90.00
#
_symmetry.space_group_name_H-M   'P 1'
#
loop_
_entity.id
_entity.type
_entity.pdbx_description
1 polymer ?
#
loop_
_entity_poly.entity_id
_entity_poly.type
_entity_poly.pdbx_seq_one_letter_code
_entity_poly.pdbx_strand_id
1 'polypeptide(L)'
;MCFSDQVIRVDAQSEEQIKLLQILESEEEWNLDFWRHPVSTELPVDVRVPRSHLGAVKEYLNAHSIPFTVMIDDVQELLDQEKAEMRENHIRQRKTGNFDFGAYHPLETDRMWRKTRSSNSGSVCVGTDPNRNWDAGFGGPGSSTYPCSETYQGPFAHSEIEVKNIVNLIQSHGNFKSFISVHAYSQLLMYPYGYTCRGSADQAELDSVARAAVQKLTSLYGTRYKVGSICNIIYQASGGSIDWSYDVGIKYSFAFELRDTGRYGFILPANQIIPTASETWLALKHIMEYVRDHPY
;
A
#
# COMPACT_ATOMS: atom_id res chain seq x y z
N MET A 1 25.09 14.04 16.37
CA MET A 1 24.04 13.22 15.72
C MET A 1 23.62 13.94 14.46
N CYS A 2 23.70 13.27 13.31
CA CYS A 2 23.25 13.86 12.05
C CYS A 2 21.83 13.33 11.77
N PHE A 3 20.81 14.06 12.21
CA PHE A 3 19.39 13.71 11.99
C PHE A 3 19.08 13.51 10.50
N SER A 4 18.46 12.40 10.10
CA SER A 4 18.05 12.17 8.71
C SER A 4 16.61 12.66 8.44
N ASP A 5 15.97 12.14 7.40
CA ASP A 5 14.55 12.38 7.14
C ASP A 5 13.68 11.88 8.31
N GLN A 6 12.51 12.49 8.48
CA GLN A 6 11.52 12.05 9.47
C GLN A 6 10.24 11.60 8.79
N VAL A 7 9.52 10.65 9.42
CA VAL A 7 8.12 10.38 9.07
C VAL A 7 7.22 11.00 10.11
N ILE A 8 6.29 11.84 9.65
CA ILE A 8 5.36 12.59 10.49
C ILE A 8 3.95 12.05 10.23
N ARG A 9 3.22 11.76 11.31
CA ARG A 9 1.76 11.55 11.30
C ARG A 9 1.09 12.90 11.43
N VAL A 10 0.18 13.21 10.53
CA VAL A 10 -0.63 14.42 10.55
C VAL A 10 -2.09 14.02 10.71
N ASP A 11 -2.75 14.61 11.71
CA ASP A 11 -4.13 14.32 12.07
C ASP A 11 -5.03 15.51 11.71
N ALA A 12 -5.48 15.56 10.45
CA ALA A 12 -6.34 16.63 9.97
C ALA A 12 -7.72 16.60 10.66
N GLN A 13 -8.16 17.75 11.13
CA GLN A 13 -9.41 17.92 11.90
C GLN A 13 -10.53 18.57 11.08
N SER A 14 -10.25 19.02 9.86
CA SER A 14 -11.24 19.61 8.96
C SER A 14 -10.92 19.34 7.49
N GLU A 15 -11.95 19.42 6.64
CA GLU A 15 -11.82 19.37 5.17
C GLU A 15 -10.92 20.47 4.60
N GLU A 16 -10.84 21.62 5.28
CA GLU A 16 -9.92 22.69 4.91
C GLU A 16 -8.46 22.27 5.13
N GLN A 17 -8.17 21.61 6.25
CA GLN A 17 -6.83 21.07 6.52
C GLN A 17 -6.45 19.95 5.52
N ILE A 18 -7.41 19.11 5.12
CA ILE A 18 -7.19 18.12 4.06
C ILE A 18 -6.80 18.79 2.75
N LYS A 19 -7.51 19.85 2.34
CA LYS A 19 -7.16 20.61 1.12
C LYS A 19 -5.77 21.25 1.21
N LEU A 20 -5.40 21.79 2.37
CA LEU A 20 -4.05 22.35 2.58
C LEU A 20 -2.96 21.29 2.46
N LEU A 21 -3.22 20.06 2.93
CA LEU A 21 -2.29 18.94 2.79
C LEU A 21 -2.23 18.43 1.34
N GLN A 22 -3.35 18.42 0.61
CA GLN A 22 -3.38 18.08 -0.82
C GLN A 22 -2.61 19.10 -1.67
N ILE A 23 -2.69 20.38 -1.32
CA ILE A 23 -1.84 21.42 -1.95
C ILE A 23 -0.38 21.11 -1.66
N LEU A 24 -0.03 20.87 -0.39
CA LEU A 24 1.34 20.53 0.00
C LEU A 24 1.87 19.27 -0.72
N GLU A 25 1.02 18.28 -0.96
CA GLU A 25 1.34 17.07 -1.74
C GLU A 25 1.62 17.36 -3.22
N SER A 26 0.98 18.37 -3.79
CA SER A 26 1.19 18.75 -5.19
C SER A 26 2.47 19.58 -5.44
N GLU A 27 3.13 20.07 -4.38
CA GLU A 27 4.32 20.91 -4.47
C GLU A 27 5.61 20.09 -4.56
N GLU A 28 6.22 20.07 -5.76
CA GLU A 28 7.44 19.27 -6.01
C GLU A 28 8.68 19.81 -5.29
N GLU A 29 8.73 21.11 -5.01
CA GLU A 29 9.91 21.77 -4.42
C GLU A 29 10.30 21.16 -3.06
N TRP A 30 9.31 20.64 -2.33
CA TRP A 30 9.48 20.07 -1.01
C TRP A 30 9.97 18.63 -1.05
N ASN A 31 9.80 17.95 -2.19
CA ASN A 31 10.14 16.54 -2.40
C ASN A 31 9.61 15.63 -1.27
N LEU A 32 8.34 15.82 -0.90
CA LEU A 32 7.67 15.05 0.15
C LEU A 32 7.22 13.70 -0.38
N ASP A 33 7.31 12.68 0.46
CA ASP A 33 6.93 11.31 0.13
C ASP A 33 5.77 10.88 1.05
N PHE A 34 4.55 10.90 0.51
CA PHE A 34 3.34 10.57 1.23
C PHE A 34 3.15 9.06 1.30
N TRP A 35 3.38 8.51 2.49
CA TRP A 35 3.14 7.09 2.79
C TRP A 35 1.64 6.80 2.93
N ARG A 36 0.88 7.77 3.43
CA ARG A 36 -0.59 7.77 3.41
C ARG A 36 -1.09 9.14 2.99
N HIS A 37 -1.88 9.16 1.92
CA HIS A 37 -2.34 10.39 1.27
C HIS A 37 -3.41 11.14 2.08
N PRO A 38 -3.50 12.48 1.94
CA PRO A 38 -4.54 13.31 2.55
C PRO A 38 -5.90 13.13 1.86
N VAL A 39 -6.73 12.23 2.40
CA VAL A 39 -8.06 11.92 1.83
C VAL A 39 -9.22 12.37 2.70
N SER A 40 -9.19 12.08 4.01
CA SER A 40 -10.28 12.44 4.92
C SER A 40 -9.76 12.69 6.33
N THR A 41 -10.60 13.32 7.16
CA THR A 41 -10.29 13.56 8.58
C THR A 41 -10.35 12.30 9.45
N GLU A 42 -10.84 11.18 8.92
CA GLU A 42 -10.99 9.92 9.68
C GLU A 42 -9.70 9.09 9.71
N LEU A 43 -8.75 9.40 8.80
CA LEU A 43 -7.52 8.67 8.63
C LEU A 43 -6.32 9.60 8.75
N PRO A 44 -5.25 9.18 9.43
CA PRO A 44 -4.03 9.96 9.49
C PRO A 44 -3.33 9.99 8.14
N VAL A 45 -2.63 11.08 7.91
CA VAL A 45 -1.69 11.27 6.80
C VAL A 45 -0.30 10.97 7.33
N ASP A 46 0.45 10.11 6.65
CA ASP A 46 1.82 9.77 7.03
C ASP A 46 2.72 10.28 5.91
N VAL A 47 3.67 11.16 6.22
CA VAL A 47 4.55 11.79 5.24
C VAL A 47 6.01 11.72 5.68
N ARG A 48 6.87 11.18 4.81
CA ARG A 48 8.32 11.30 4.93
C ARG A 48 8.76 12.66 4.44
N VAL A 49 9.42 13.41 5.32
CA VAL A 49 9.87 14.77 5.09
C VAL A 49 11.40 14.78 5.03
N PRO A 50 11.99 15.27 3.92
CA PRO A 50 13.43 15.44 3.81
C PRO A 50 13.98 16.32 4.93
N ARG A 51 15.16 15.99 5.47
CA ARG A 51 15.80 16.77 6.53
C ARG A 51 15.89 18.27 6.19
N SER A 52 16.17 18.61 4.93
CA SER A 52 16.29 20.00 4.45
C SER A 52 15.00 20.81 4.59
N HIS A 53 13.84 20.17 4.51
CA HIS A 53 12.53 20.82 4.54
C HIS A 53 11.79 20.62 5.87
N LEU A 54 12.33 19.82 6.78
CA LEU A 54 11.67 19.43 8.04
C LEU A 54 11.21 20.62 8.90
N GLY A 55 12.06 21.64 9.04
CA GLY A 55 11.72 22.86 9.79
C GLY A 55 10.55 23.59 9.14
N ALA A 56 10.63 23.84 7.84
CA ALA A 56 9.59 24.53 7.08
C ALA A 56 8.25 23.78 7.09
N VAL A 57 8.25 22.44 6.99
CA VAL A 57 7.01 21.65 7.02
C VAL A 57 6.36 21.74 8.41
N LYS A 58 7.15 21.60 9.48
CA LYS A 58 6.62 21.72 10.86
C LYS A 58 6.08 23.12 11.13
N GLU A 59 6.74 24.17 10.63
CA GLU A 59 6.24 25.54 10.71
C GLU A 59 4.94 25.72 9.93
N TYR A 60 4.84 25.18 8.71
CA TYR A 60 3.62 25.20 7.91
C TYR A 60 2.45 24.53 8.62
N LEU A 61 2.65 23.32 9.17
CA LEU A 61 1.61 22.60 9.90
C LEU A 61 1.16 23.37 11.15
N ASN A 62 2.10 23.92 11.93
CA ASN A 62 1.78 24.73 13.12
C ASN A 62 1.03 26.02 12.75
N ALA A 63 1.42 26.71 11.68
CA ALA A 63 0.78 27.95 11.23
C ALA A 63 -0.69 27.73 10.84
N HIS A 64 -1.02 26.55 10.30
CA HIS A 64 -2.39 26.16 9.94
C HIS A 64 -3.12 25.38 11.04
N SER A 65 -2.54 25.32 12.24
CA SER A 65 -3.10 24.58 13.39
C SER A 65 -3.40 23.12 13.07
N ILE A 66 -2.56 22.47 12.25
CA ILE A 66 -2.69 21.07 11.86
C ILE A 66 -1.88 20.23 12.86
N PRO A 67 -2.53 19.39 13.70
CA PRO A 67 -1.83 18.53 14.64
C PRO A 67 -0.94 17.50 13.94
N PHE A 68 0.24 17.26 14.50
CA PHE A 68 1.13 16.22 14.01
C PHE A 68 1.99 15.58 15.12
N THR A 69 2.47 14.37 14.86
CA THR A 69 3.43 13.66 15.72
C THR A 69 4.56 13.05 14.88
N VAL A 70 5.77 12.99 15.42
CA VAL A 70 6.90 12.32 14.75
C VAL A 70 6.78 10.82 15.00
N MET A 71 6.58 10.05 13.93
CA MET A 71 6.49 8.58 13.98
C MET A 71 7.86 7.94 13.94
N ILE A 72 8.72 8.43 13.03
CA ILE A 72 10.09 7.95 12.81
C ILE A 72 11.01 9.17 12.89
N ASP A 73 11.86 9.19 13.90
CA ASP A 73 12.77 10.32 14.18
C ASP A 73 14.01 10.32 13.28
N ASP A 74 14.45 9.14 12.85
CA ASP A 74 15.60 8.94 11.97
C ASP A 74 15.31 7.76 11.00
N VAL A 75 14.89 8.09 9.77
CA VAL A 75 14.64 7.08 8.74
C VAL A 75 15.92 6.33 8.35
N GLN A 76 17.05 7.03 8.29
CA GLN A 76 18.35 6.43 7.95
C GLN A 76 18.78 5.38 8.96
N GLU A 77 18.49 5.57 10.25
CA GLU A 77 18.78 4.56 11.27
C GLU A 77 18.05 3.23 10.97
N LEU A 78 16.76 3.29 10.63
CA LEU A 78 16.00 2.07 10.29
C LEU A 78 16.51 1.42 8.99
N LEU A 79 16.89 2.23 8.00
CA LEU A 79 17.48 1.74 6.76
C LEU A 79 18.85 1.09 6.99
N ASP A 80 19.66 1.63 7.88
CA ASP A 80 20.97 1.08 8.22
C ASP A 80 20.85 -0.24 8.99
N GLN A 81 19.86 -0.34 9.88
CA GLN A 81 19.49 -1.59 10.56
C GLN A 81 19.06 -2.65 9.55
N GLU A 82 18.12 -2.33 8.64
CA GLU A 82 17.67 -3.26 7.59
C GLU A 82 18.85 -3.72 6.70
N LYS A 83 19.71 -2.79 6.25
CA LYS A 83 20.89 -3.13 5.45
C LYS A 83 21.88 -4.00 6.21
N ALA A 84 22.07 -3.78 7.51
CA ALA A 84 22.93 -4.61 8.34
C ALA A 84 22.38 -6.04 8.43
N GLU A 85 21.09 -6.20 8.74
CA GLU A 85 20.40 -7.50 8.79
C GLU A 85 20.48 -8.24 7.45
N MET A 86 20.24 -7.56 6.33
CA MET A 86 20.36 -8.14 4.99
C MET A 86 21.79 -8.61 4.68
N ARG A 87 22.81 -7.82 5.03
CA ARG A 87 24.22 -8.19 4.82
C ARG A 87 24.61 -9.43 5.63
N GLU A 88 24.22 -9.48 6.90
CA GLU A 88 24.47 -10.63 7.76
C GLU A 88 23.78 -11.89 7.24
N ASN A 89 22.51 -11.76 6.82
CA ASN A 89 21.77 -12.85 6.23
C ASN A 89 22.42 -13.36 4.92
N HIS A 90 22.84 -12.47 4.02
CA HIS A 90 23.51 -12.85 2.77
C HIS A 90 24.81 -13.61 3.01
N ILE A 91 25.60 -13.19 3.99
CA ILE A 91 26.82 -13.91 4.41
C ILE A 91 26.47 -15.31 4.91
N ARG A 92 25.41 -15.44 5.71
CA ARG A 92 24.93 -16.72 6.24
C ARG A 92 24.41 -17.65 5.14
N GLN A 93 23.55 -17.17 4.24
CA GLN A 93 23.01 -17.96 3.13
C GLN A 93 24.12 -18.46 2.19
N ARG A 94 25.13 -17.63 1.91
CA ARG A 94 26.31 -18.05 1.14
C ARG A 94 27.11 -19.17 1.82
N LYS A 95 27.16 -19.19 3.15
CA LYS A 95 27.84 -20.25 3.92
C LYS A 95 27.02 -21.54 4.01
N THR A 96 25.71 -21.44 4.14
CA THR A 96 24.83 -22.60 4.39
C THR A 96 24.22 -23.18 3.12
N GLY A 97 24.15 -22.40 2.03
CA GLY A 97 23.44 -22.78 0.80
C GLY A 97 21.90 -22.73 0.91
N ASN A 98 21.36 -22.33 2.07
CA ASN A 98 19.92 -22.31 2.33
C ASN A 98 19.34 -20.90 2.15
N PHE A 99 18.14 -20.82 1.58
CA PHE A 99 17.35 -19.60 1.55
C PHE A 99 16.69 -19.36 2.92
N ASP A 100 16.76 -18.12 3.42
CA ASP A 100 16.11 -17.68 4.66
C ASP A 100 14.88 -16.86 4.31
N PHE A 101 13.70 -17.41 4.59
CA PHE A 101 12.41 -16.76 4.38
C PHE A 101 12.08 -15.69 5.43
N GLY A 102 12.86 -15.56 6.50
CA GLY A 102 12.67 -14.59 7.58
C GLY A 102 13.52 -13.32 7.44
N ALA A 103 14.03 -13.02 6.25
CA ALA A 103 14.91 -11.88 6.01
C ALA A 103 14.56 -11.14 4.72
N TYR A 104 14.88 -9.85 4.68
CA TYR A 104 14.83 -9.07 3.43
C TYR A 104 16.03 -9.40 2.53
N HIS A 105 15.89 -9.06 1.26
CA HIS A 105 16.89 -9.26 0.22
C HIS A 105 17.23 -7.93 -0.47
N PRO A 106 18.49 -7.74 -0.91
CA PRO A 106 18.98 -6.44 -1.34
C PRO A 106 18.27 -5.90 -2.58
N LEU A 107 18.04 -4.59 -2.58
CA LEU A 107 17.59 -3.76 -3.70
C LEU A 107 18.73 -2.85 -4.17
N GLU A 108 18.79 -2.51 -5.46
CA GLU A 108 19.97 -1.84 -6.05
C GLU A 108 20.00 -0.31 -5.94
N THR A 109 18.85 0.36 -5.75
CA THR A 109 18.79 1.84 -5.89
C THR A 109 17.99 2.54 -4.79
N ASP A 110 16.69 2.71 -4.96
CA ASP A 110 15.83 3.49 -4.07
C ASP A 110 14.88 2.57 -3.28
N ARG A 111 15.04 2.60 -1.95
CA ARG A 111 14.28 1.75 -1.02
C ARG A 111 12.83 2.18 -0.84
N MET A 112 12.48 3.42 -1.18
CA MET A 112 11.12 3.95 -1.05
C MET A 112 10.38 4.02 -2.39
N TRP A 113 11.01 3.58 -3.49
CA TRP A 113 10.38 3.57 -4.80
C TRP A 113 9.16 2.64 -4.84
N ARG A 114 8.01 3.17 -5.28
CA ARG A 114 6.74 2.43 -5.34
C ARG A 114 6.31 2.04 -6.76
N LYS A 115 6.53 2.92 -7.74
CA LYS A 115 6.03 2.77 -9.12
C LYS A 115 6.77 1.68 -9.92
N THR A 116 6.32 1.41 -11.15
CA THR A 116 7.12 0.66 -12.12
C THR A 116 8.38 1.44 -12.55
N ARG A 117 9.18 0.89 -13.47
CA ARG A 117 10.37 1.57 -14.04
C ARG A 117 10.22 1.93 -15.52
N SER A 118 8.99 1.98 -16.02
CA SER A 118 8.69 2.40 -17.40
C SER A 118 9.08 3.85 -17.64
N SER A 119 9.54 4.15 -18.86
CA SER A 119 9.87 5.53 -19.26
C SER A 119 8.62 6.23 -19.78
N ASN A 120 8.33 7.43 -19.27
CA ASN A 120 7.17 8.22 -19.69
C ASN A 120 7.56 9.17 -20.84
N SER A 121 6.95 9.00 -22.01
CA SER A 121 7.25 9.84 -23.19
C SER A 121 6.96 11.31 -22.90
N GLY A 122 7.93 12.19 -23.21
CA GLY A 122 7.81 13.63 -22.97
C GLY A 122 7.96 14.06 -21.51
N SER A 123 8.34 13.16 -20.59
CA SER A 123 8.59 13.46 -19.18
C SER A 123 9.96 12.95 -18.73
N VAL A 124 10.55 13.62 -17.74
CA VAL A 124 11.76 13.15 -17.03
C VAL A 124 11.44 12.11 -15.95
N CYS A 125 10.17 12.01 -15.57
CA CYS A 125 9.72 11.15 -14.48
C CYS A 125 9.47 9.72 -14.93
N VAL A 126 9.83 8.78 -14.07
CA VAL A 126 9.84 7.34 -14.36
C VAL A 126 8.70 6.65 -13.63
N GLY A 127 8.11 5.65 -14.29
CA GLY A 127 7.17 4.73 -13.69
C GLY A 127 5.72 5.21 -13.65
N THR A 128 4.86 4.22 -13.46
CA THR A 128 3.40 4.30 -13.27
C THR A 128 3.05 3.57 -11.97
N ASP A 129 2.03 4.01 -11.23
CA ASP A 129 1.50 3.21 -10.12
C ASP A 129 0.82 1.96 -10.68
N PRO A 130 1.37 0.75 -10.45
CA PRO A 130 0.80 -0.48 -11.00
C PRO A 130 -0.60 -0.78 -10.46
N ASN A 131 -1.02 -0.15 -9.35
CA ASN A 131 -2.37 -0.27 -8.77
C ASN A 131 -3.25 0.97 -9.04
N ARG A 132 -2.92 1.75 -10.08
CA ARG A 132 -3.80 2.73 -10.75
C ARG A 132 -3.96 2.45 -12.24
N ASN A 133 -3.30 1.41 -12.75
CA ASN A 133 -3.18 1.11 -14.17
C ASN A 133 -4.15 0.02 -14.67
N TRP A 134 -5.12 -0.40 -13.86
CA TRP A 134 -6.10 -1.43 -14.27
C TRP A 134 -7.33 -0.81 -14.92
N ASP A 135 -8.00 -1.53 -15.83
CA ASP A 135 -9.21 -1.08 -16.52
C ASP A 135 -10.46 -1.21 -15.63
N ALA A 136 -10.42 -0.57 -14.45
CA ALA A 136 -11.50 -0.52 -13.48
C ALA A 136 -11.63 0.91 -12.96
N GLY A 137 -12.51 1.68 -13.61
CA GLY A 137 -12.64 3.12 -13.34
C GLY A 137 -11.40 3.92 -13.69
N PHE A 138 -10.51 3.41 -14.56
CA PHE A 138 -9.24 4.03 -14.94
C PHE A 138 -9.38 5.53 -15.23
N GLY A 139 -8.50 6.35 -14.63
CA GLY A 139 -8.56 7.81 -14.76
C GLY A 139 -9.58 8.50 -13.86
N GLY A 140 -10.28 7.75 -13.02
CA GLY A 140 -11.20 8.28 -12.01
C GLY A 140 -10.50 8.81 -10.76
N PRO A 141 -11.27 9.20 -9.72
CA PRO A 141 -10.73 9.74 -8.47
C PRO A 141 -9.67 8.85 -7.80
N GLY A 142 -8.69 9.49 -7.15
CA GLY A 142 -7.61 8.81 -6.43
C GLY A 142 -6.44 8.35 -7.30
N SER A 143 -6.40 8.73 -8.58
CA SER A 143 -5.25 8.63 -9.47
C SER A 143 -4.82 10.01 -9.99
N SER A 144 -3.62 10.07 -10.58
CA SER A 144 -3.08 11.28 -11.19
C SER A 144 -2.76 11.05 -12.68
N THR A 145 -2.97 12.09 -13.49
CA THR A 145 -2.51 12.13 -14.89
C THR A 145 -1.10 12.71 -15.02
N TYR A 146 -0.50 13.16 -13.92
CA TYR A 146 0.82 13.79 -13.92
C TYR A 146 1.93 12.74 -13.71
N PRO A 147 2.87 12.54 -14.66
CA PRO A 147 3.85 11.44 -14.62
C PRO A 147 4.76 11.37 -13.39
N CYS A 148 5.00 12.51 -12.73
CA CYS A 148 5.86 12.56 -11.54
C CYS A 148 5.13 12.16 -10.27
N SER A 149 3.78 12.20 -10.26
CA SER A 149 2.99 11.80 -9.11
C SER A 149 3.20 10.32 -8.76
N GLU A 150 3.23 10.01 -7.47
CA GLU A 150 3.31 8.62 -6.97
C GLU A 150 2.05 7.80 -7.28
N THR A 151 0.92 8.46 -7.58
CA THR A 151 -0.34 7.83 -7.99
C THR A 151 -0.60 7.99 -9.50
N TYR A 152 0.45 8.24 -10.29
CA TYR A 152 0.34 8.36 -11.74
C TYR A 152 -0.27 7.09 -12.36
N GLN A 153 -1.37 7.25 -13.10
CA GLN A 153 -2.15 6.13 -13.63
C GLN A 153 -1.55 5.48 -14.88
N GLY A 154 -0.62 6.16 -15.56
CA GLY A 154 -0.11 5.75 -16.86
C GLY A 154 -0.90 6.36 -18.04
N PRO A 155 -0.40 6.21 -19.27
CA PRO A 155 -1.01 6.81 -20.46
C PRO A 155 -2.34 6.17 -20.88
N PHE A 156 -2.58 4.90 -20.52
CA PHE A 156 -3.83 4.17 -20.76
C PHE A 156 -3.89 2.94 -19.85
N ALA A 157 -5.08 2.36 -19.65
CA ALA A 157 -5.25 1.17 -18.84
C ALA A 157 -4.43 -0.01 -19.39
N HIS A 158 -3.76 -0.73 -18.51
CA HIS A 158 -2.86 -1.85 -18.82
C HIS A 158 -1.65 -1.44 -19.68
N SER A 159 -1.19 -0.19 -19.55
CA SER A 159 0.05 0.27 -20.20
C SER A 159 1.30 -0.43 -19.65
N GLU A 160 1.30 -0.76 -18.35
CA GLU A 160 2.43 -1.43 -17.72
C GLU A 160 2.45 -2.91 -18.10
N ILE A 161 3.60 -3.39 -18.57
CA ILE A 161 3.72 -4.78 -19.05
C ILE A 161 3.49 -5.79 -17.93
N GLU A 162 3.86 -5.43 -16.70
CA GLU A 162 3.64 -6.20 -15.48
C GLU A 162 2.14 -6.41 -15.21
N VAL A 163 1.33 -5.35 -15.34
CA VAL A 163 -0.13 -5.40 -15.21
C VAL A 163 -0.73 -6.19 -16.37
N LYS A 164 -0.32 -5.87 -17.60
CA LYS A 164 -0.83 -6.50 -18.82
C LYS A 164 -0.59 -8.01 -18.84
N ASN A 165 0.53 -8.49 -18.31
CA ASN A 165 0.82 -9.92 -18.22
C ASN A 165 -0.13 -10.64 -17.27
N ILE A 166 -0.49 -10.05 -16.13
CA ILE A 166 -1.46 -10.64 -15.19
C ILE A 166 -2.86 -10.65 -15.80
N VAL A 167 -3.25 -9.55 -16.45
CA VAL A 167 -4.51 -9.45 -17.21
C VAL A 167 -4.61 -10.57 -18.25
N ASN A 168 -3.58 -10.74 -19.08
CA ASN A 168 -3.52 -11.79 -20.10
C ASN A 168 -3.61 -13.19 -19.47
N LEU A 169 -2.90 -13.44 -18.37
CA LEU A 169 -2.95 -14.72 -17.67
C LEU A 169 -4.37 -15.04 -17.19
N ILE A 170 -5.02 -14.09 -16.49
CA ILE A 170 -6.36 -14.28 -15.94
C ILE A 170 -7.38 -14.52 -17.04
N GLN A 171 -7.36 -13.69 -18.08
CA GLN A 171 -8.31 -13.80 -19.20
C GLN A 171 -8.09 -15.09 -20.01
N SER A 172 -6.82 -15.48 -20.24
CA SER A 172 -6.49 -16.70 -20.98
C SER A 172 -6.87 -17.98 -20.23
N HIS A 173 -6.73 -17.98 -18.89
CA HIS A 173 -7.10 -19.11 -18.06
C HIS A 173 -8.64 -19.22 -17.90
N GLY A 174 -9.33 -18.08 -17.76
CA GLY A 174 -10.79 -18.00 -17.77
C GLY A 174 -11.52 -18.62 -16.57
N ASN A 175 -10.81 -19.24 -15.62
CA ASN A 175 -11.41 -19.97 -14.52
C ASN A 175 -10.80 -19.66 -13.14
N PHE A 176 -10.32 -18.42 -12.94
CA PHE A 176 -9.93 -17.95 -11.61
C PHE A 176 -11.18 -17.70 -10.75
N LYS A 177 -11.14 -18.15 -9.48
CA LYS A 177 -12.24 -17.98 -8.51
C LYS A 177 -11.94 -17.01 -7.39
N SER A 178 -10.66 -16.79 -7.11
CA SER A 178 -10.19 -15.83 -6.12
C SER A 178 -8.97 -15.09 -6.63
N PHE A 179 -8.88 -13.81 -6.29
CA PHE A 179 -7.75 -12.95 -6.56
C PHE A 179 -7.40 -12.19 -5.28
N ILE A 180 -6.18 -12.36 -4.79
CA ILE A 180 -5.74 -11.73 -3.54
C ILE A 180 -4.49 -10.90 -3.83
N SER A 181 -4.62 -9.58 -3.73
CA SER A 181 -3.49 -8.64 -3.83
C SER A 181 -2.95 -8.33 -2.44
N VAL A 182 -1.63 -8.39 -2.25
CA VAL A 182 -0.99 -8.17 -0.94
C VAL A 182 -0.13 -6.92 -0.99
N HIS A 183 -0.42 -5.99 -0.08
CA HIS A 183 0.21 -4.69 0.10
C HIS A 183 0.63 -4.52 1.57
N ALA A 184 1.34 -3.45 1.85
CA ALA A 184 1.56 -2.93 3.20
C ALA A 184 1.57 -1.39 3.10
N TYR A 185 1.28 -0.64 4.15
CA TYR A 185 0.91 -1.03 5.51
C TYR A 185 -0.44 -0.43 5.88
N SER A 186 -1.10 -0.96 6.93
CA SER A 186 -2.19 -0.32 7.70
C SER A 186 -3.01 -1.35 8.50
N GLN A 187 -2.76 -2.65 8.31
CA GLN A 187 -3.57 -3.74 8.86
C GLN A 187 -5.04 -3.65 8.41
N LEU A 188 -5.26 -3.75 7.10
CA LEU A 188 -6.59 -3.75 6.48
C LEU A 188 -6.79 -5.04 5.68
N LEU A 189 -8.01 -5.59 5.71
CA LEU A 189 -8.47 -6.57 4.73
C LEU A 189 -9.65 -5.98 3.99
N MET A 190 -9.44 -5.68 2.72
CA MET A 190 -10.35 -4.93 1.87
C MET A 190 -10.95 -5.80 0.78
N TYR A 191 -12.10 -5.38 0.29
CA TYR A 191 -12.78 -5.94 -0.89
C TYR A 191 -13.29 -4.78 -1.79
N PRO A 192 -13.75 -5.05 -3.02
CA PRO A 192 -14.29 -4.03 -3.91
C PRO A 192 -15.50 -3.28 -3.32
N TYR A 193 -15.76 -2.02 -3.68
CA TYR A 193 -15.04 -1.24 -4.69
C TYR A 193 -14.10 -0.18 -4.09
N GLY A 194 -13.06 0.17 -4.84
CA GLY A 194 -12.19 1.33 -4.63
C GLY A 194 -12.55 2.51 -5.50
N TYR A 195 -12.82 2.31 -6.79
CA TYR A 195 -13.13 3.41 -7.71
C TYR A 195 -14.51 4.04 -7.47
N THR A 196 -15.39 3.35 -6.73
CA THR A 196 -16.71 3.83 -6.31
C THR A 196 -17.01 3.37 -4.89
N CYS A 197 -17.84 4.14 -4.18
CA CYS A 197 -18.28 3.83 -2.81
C CYS A 197 -19.65 3.15 -2.81
N ARG A 198 -20.17 2.84 -4.01
CA ARG A 198 -21.33 1.96 -4.16
C ARG A 198 -20.93 0.54 -3.77
N GLY A 199 -21.79 -0.12 -3.01
CA GLY A 199 -21.59 -1.52 -2.65
C GLY A 199 -21.58 -2.46 -3.85
N SER A 200 -20.72 -3.49 -3.80
CA SER A 200 -20.72 -4.59 -4.75
C SER A 200 -21.93 -5.50 -4.57
N ALA A 201 -22.27 -6.29 -5.58
CA ALA A 201 -23.42 -7.20 -5.52
C ALA A 201 -23.24 -8.27 -4.43
N ASP A 202 -21.99 -8.68 -4.18
CA ASP A 202 -21.63 -9.72 -3.22
C ASP A 202 -21.13 -9.14 -1.87
N GLN A 203 -21.32 -7.85 -1.61
CA GLN A 203 -20.71 -7.16 -0.46
C GLN A 203 -20.95 -7.88 0.87
N ALA A 204 -22.17 -8.35 1.13
CA ALA A 204 -22.49 -9.03 2.39
C ALA A 204 -21.69 -10.34 2.59
N GLU A 205 -21.46 -11.08 1.51
CA GLU A 205 -20.68 -12.30 1.53
C GLU A 205 -19.18 -12.00 1.67
N LEU A 206 -18.67 -11.06 0.87
CA LEU A 206 -17.25 -10.65 0.93
C LEU A 206 -16.89 -10.12 2.32
N ASP A 207 -17.77 -9.33 2.93
CA ASP A 207 -17.58 -8.81 4.30
C ASP A 207 -17.56 -9.95 5.33
N SER A 208 -18.49 -10.91 5.21
CA SER A 208 -18.53 -12.07 6.11
C SER A 208 -17.25 -12.91 6.03
N VAL A 209 -16.79 -13.22 4.81
CA VAL A 209 -15.56 -13.98 4.56
C VAL A 209 -14.34 -13.22 5.10
N ALA A 210 -14.23 -11.93 4.80
CA ALA A 210 -13.11 -11.11 5.26
C ALA A 210 -13.06 -11.00 6.80
N ARG A 211 -14.21 -10.82 7.47
CA ARG A 211 -14.27 -10.79 8.95
C ARG A 211 -13.85 -12.11 9.56
N ALA A 212 -14.31 -13.23 9.01
CA ALA A 212 -13.91 -14.55 9.48
C ALA A 212 -12.42 -14.82 9.23
N ALA A 213 -11.87 -14.38 8.10
CA ALA A 213 -10.43 -14.44 7.81
C ALA A 213 -9.61 -13.61 8.81
N VAL A 214 -10.03 -12.38 9.11
CA VAL A 214 -9.38 -11.53 10.13
C VAL A 214 -9.46 -12.17 11.51
N GLN A 215 -10.56 -12.82 11.90
CA GLN A 215 -10.62 -13.55 13.17
C GLN A 215 -9.56 -14.66 13.25
N LYS A 216 -9.32 -15.39 12.15
CA LYS A 216 -8.24 -16.39 12.07
C LYS A 216 -6.87 -15.75 12.20
N LEU A 217 -6.62 -14.64 11.51
CA LEU A 217 -5.38 -13.87 11.62
C LEU A 217 -5.14 -13.39 13.06
N THR A 218 -6.12 -12.71 13.66
CA THR A 218 -6.03 -12.16 15.02
C THR A 218 -5.79 -13.25 16.06
N SER A 219 -6.26 -14.48 15.84
CA SER A 219 -6.11 -15.57 16.81
C SER A 219 -4.66 -15.95 17.13
N LEU A 220 -3.69 -15.66 16.24
CA LEU A 220 -2.31 -16.09 16.41
C LEU A 220 -1.49 -15.13 17.30
N TYR A 221 -1.56 -13.82 17.02
CA TYR A 221 -0.75 -12.81 17.71
C TYR A 221 -1.56 -11.63 18.28
N GLY A 222 -2.89 -11.66 18.17
CA GLY A 222 -3.75 -10.55 18.62
C GLY A 222 -3.76 -9.34 17.67
N THR A 223 -3.12 -9.43 16.50
CA THR A 223 -3.07 -8.35 15.50
C THR A 223 -4.46 -8.03 14.99
N ARG A 224 -4.81 -6.74 14.99
CA ARG A 224 -6.15 -6.28 14.65
C ARG A 224 -6.15 -5.67 13.26
N TYR A 225 -7.03 -6.19 12.41
CA TYR A 225 -7.27 -5.65 11.07
C TYR A 225 -8.65 -4.99 11.01
N LYS A 226 -8.76 -3.88 10.25
CA LYS A 226 -10.07 -3.36 9.85
C LYS A 226 -10.54 -4.07 8.57
N VAL A 227 -11.86 -4.21 8.42
CA VAL A 227 -12.49 -4.88 7.27
C VAL A 227 -13.55 -3.96 6.67
N GLY A 228 -13.56 -3.85 5.34
CA GLY A 228 -14.54 -3.09 4.59
C GLY A 228 -14.18 -2.95 3.10
N SER A 229 -15.06 -2.33 2.31
CA SER A 229 -14.75 -1.99 0.92
C SER A 229 -13.65 -0.92 0.87
N ILE A 230 -12.77 -0.95 -0.14
CA ILE A 230 -11.65 0.00 -0.29
C ILE A 230 -12.11 1.45 -0.08
N CYS A 231 -13.09 1.96 -0.84
CA CYS A 231 -13.50 3.37 -0.72
C CYS A 231 -13.84 3.77 0.73
N ASN A 232 -14.56 2.90 1.45
CA ASN A 232 -15.11 3.22 2.77
C ASN A 232 -14.11 3.10 3.93
N ILE A 233 -13.00 2.36 3.77
CA ILE A 233 -12.06 2.14 4.87
C ILE A 233 -10.64 2.66 4.63
N ILE A 234 -10.32 2.99 3.37
CA ILE A 234 -9.07 3.68 3.02
C ILE A 234 -9.39 5.01 2.33
N TYR A 235 -9.82 4.97 1.07
CA TYR A 235 -10.16 6.13 0.26
C TYR A 235 -10.62 5.68 -1.12
N GLN A 236 -11.29 6.56 -1.85
CA GLN A 236 -11.66 6.32 -3.23
C GLN A 236 -10.40 6.29 -4.12
N ALA A 237 -10.19 5.19 -4.84
CA ALA A 237 -9.00 4.96 -5.67
C ALA A 237 -9.37 4.22 -6.95
N SER A 238 -9.08 4.83 -8.10
CA SER A 238 -9.36 4.27 -9.42
C SER A 238 -8.26 3.34 -9.93
N GLY A 239 -8.61 2.44 -10.85
CA GLY A 239 -7.65 1.59 -11.56
C GLY A 239 -6.97 0.53 -10.69
N GLY A 240 -7.63 0.06 -9.63
CA GLY A 240 -7.12 -0.97 -8.72
C GLY A 240 -7.29 -2.40 -9.25
N SER A 241 -6.36 -3.27 -8.87
CA SER A 241 -6.32 -4.68 -9.32
C SER A 241 -7.53 -5.49 -8.88
N ILE A 242 -7.99 -5.31 -7.64
CA ILE A 242 -9.08 -6.12 -7.07
C ILE A 242 -10.46 -5.66 -7.56
N ASP A 243 -10.60 -4.39 -7.94
CA ASP A 243 -11.80 -3.88 -8.60
C ASP A 243 -11.90 -4.47 -10.01
N TRP A 244 -10.80 -4.48 -10.76
CA TRP A 244 -10.74 -5.08 -12.08
C TRP A 244 -11.01 -6.59 -12.04
N SER A 245 -10.37 -7.33 -11.12
CA SER A 245 -10.57 -8.78 -11.01
C SER A 245 -12.02 -9.11 -10.68
N TYR A 246 -12.68 -8.30 -9.85
CA TYR A 246 -14.11 -8.45 -9.54
C TYR A 246 -15.01 -8.13 -10.75
N ASP A 247 -14.73 -7.03 -11.46
CA ASP A 247 -15.50 -6.62 -12.63
C ASP A 247 -15.41 -7.65 -13.79
N VAL A 248 -14.31 -8.40 -13.90
CA VAL A 248 -14.18 -9.52 -14.86
C VAL A 248 -14.70 -10.87 -14.33
N GLY A 249 -15.37 -10.89 -13.17
CA GLY A 249 -16.09 -12.05 -12.65
C GLY A 249 -15.36 -12.90 -11.61
N ILE A 250 -14.23 -12.43 -11.06
CA ILE A 250 -13.58 -13.06 -9.91
C ILE A 250 -14.20 -12.53 -8.62
N LYS A 251 -15.28 -13.18 -8.17
CA LYS A 251 -16.07 -12.80 -6.99
C LYS A 251 -15.21 -12.59 -5.75
N TYR A 252 -14.35 -13.55 -5.42
CA TYR A 252 -13.53 -13.49 -4.20
C TYR A 252 -12.24 -12.70 -4.42
N SER A 253 -12.40 -11.41 -4.68
CA SER A 253 -11.32 -10.43 -4.87
C SER A 253 -11.05 -9.67 -3.57
N PHE A 254 -9.83 -9.77 -3.03
CA PHE A 254 -9.44 -9.16 -1.75
C PHE A 254 -8.09 -8.47 -1.82
N ALA A 255 -7.90 -7.41 -1.03
CA ALA A 255 -6.62 -6.75 -0.85
C ALA A 255 -6.22 -6.74 0.63
N PHE A 256 -5.00 -7.16 0.93
CA PHE A 256 -4.41 -7.00 2.26
C PHE A 256 -3.53 -5.76 2.30
N GLU A 257 -3.67 -4.95 3.35
CA GLU A 257 -2.61 -4.05 3.82
C GLU A 257 -2.03 -4.66 5.09
N LEU A 258 -0.81 -5.16 5.03
CA LEU A 258 -0.18 -5.89 6.13
C LEU A 258 0.26 -4.97 7.28
N ARG A 259 1.07 -5.52 8.19
CA ARG A 259 1.67 -4.76 9.28
C ARG A 259 2.57 -3.63 8.77
N ASP A 260 2.76 -2.57 9.54
CA ASP A 260 2.10 -2.27 10.82
C ASP A 260 1.05 -1.15 10.66
N THR A 261 0.80 -0.37 11.71
CA THR A 261 -0.11 0.80 11.66
C THR A 261 0.64 2.13 11.59
N GLY A 262 1.93 2.09 11.21
CA GLY A 262 2.78 3.22 10.93
C GLY A 262 4.04 3.35 11.80
N ARG A 263 4.18 2.59 12.89
CA ARG A 263 5.38 2.71 13.74
C ARG A 263 6.68 2.51 12.93
N TYR A 264 6.64 1.56 11.99
CA TYR A 264 7.71 1.30 11.04
C TYR A 264 7.26 1.53 9.59
N GLY A 265 5.95 1.44 9.32
CA GLY A 265 5.40 1.60 7.98
C GLY A 265 6.06 0.63 6.99
N PHE A 266 6.68 1.17 5.94
CA PHE A 266 7.37 0.37 4.93
C PHE A 266 8.72 -0.21 5.37
N ILE A 267 9.24 0.16 6.55
CA ILE A 267 10.55 -0.29 7.08
C ILE A 267 10.35 -1.25 8.26
N LEU A 268 9.38 -2.15 8.14
CA LEU A 268 9.03 -3.13 9.16
C LEU A 268 10.24 -4.04 9.47
N PRO A 269 10.68 -4.19 10.74
CA PRO A 269 11.86 -4.99 11.07
C PRO A 269 11.78 -6.43 10.58
N ALA A 270 12.90 -7.04 10.15
CA ALA A 270 12.89 -8.38 9.56
C ALA A 270 12.34 -9.46 10.52
N ASN A 271 12.52 -9.26 11.83
CA ASN A 271 11.95 -10.15 12.86
C ASN A 271 10.41 -10.20 12.88
N GLN A 272 9.73 -9.29 12.17
CA GLN A 272 8.28 -9.29 11.97
C GLN A 272 7.85 -10.04 10.70
N ILE A 273 8.76 -10.46 9.82
CA ILE A 273 8.42 -11.16 8.56
C ILE A 273 7.67 -12.45 8.86
N ILE A 274 8.25 -13.34 9.67
CA ILE A 274 7.65 -14.64 9.99
C ILE A 274 6.34 -14.49 10.79
N PRO A 275 6.24 -13.62 11.82
CA PRO A 275 4.96 -13.34 12.47
C PRO A 275 3.88 -12.84 11.49
N THR A 276 4.21 -11.87 10.63
CA THR A 276 3.28 -11.29 9.65
C THR A 276 2.83 -12.35 8.64
N ALA A 277 3.77 -13.14 8.11
CA ALA A 277 3.44 -14.22 7.17
C ALA A 277 2.57 -15.30 7.83
N SER A 278 2.88 -15.69 9.07
CA SER A 278 2.17 -16.77 9.77
C SER A 278 0.73 -16.41 10.09
N GLU A 279 0.46 -15.19 10.55
CA GLU A 279 -0.92 -14.76 10.82
C GLU A 279 -1.70 -14.52 9.52
N THR A 280 -1.06 -13.94 8.51
CA THR A 280 -1.69 -13.69 7.19
C THR A 280 -2.05 -15.00 6.51
N TRP A 281 -1.20 -16.03 6.65
CA TRP A 281 -1.48 -17.37 6.14
C TRP A 281 -2.77 -17.96 6.70
N LEU A 282 -3.11 -17.70 7.97
CA LEU A 282 -4.39 -18.17 8.53
C LEU A 282 -5.60 -17.50 7.87
N ALA A 283 -5.52 -16.20 7.55
CA ALA A 283 -6.54 -15.52 6.79
C ALA A 283 -6.63 -16.03 5.35
N LEU A 284 -5.50 -16.13 4.65
CA LEU A 284 -5.43 -16.66 3.28
C LEU A 284 -6.02 -18.06 3.19
N LYS A 285 -5.63 -18.95 4.11
CA LYS A 285 -6.15 -20.31 4.19
C LYS A 285 -7.66 -20.31 4.37
N HIS A 286 -8.19 -19.47 5.25
CA HIS A 286 -9.63 -19.37 5.46
C HIS A 286 -10.37 -18.94 4.19
N ILE A 287 -9.86 -17.92 3.47
CA ILE A 287 -10.45 -17.48 2.20
C ILE A 287 -10.42 -18.62 1.18
N MET A 288 -9.29 -19.32 1.04
CA MET A 288 -9.17 -20.44 0.09
C MET A 288 -10.10 -21.62 0.43
N GLU A 289 -10.27 -21.95 1.72
CA GLU A 289 -11.23 -22.96 2.16
C GLU A 289 -12.66 -22.54 1.85
N TYR A 290 -13.01 -21.27 2.07
CA TYR A 290 -14.33 -20.74 1.72
C TYR A 290 -14.60 -20.84 0.22
N VAL A 291 -13.64 -20.42 -0.62
CA VAL A 291 -13.73 -20.48 -2.09
C VAL A 291 -13.91 -21.93 -2.57
N ARG A 292 -13.17 -22.88 -1.98
CA ARG A 292 -13.30 -24.31 -2.31
C ARG A 292 -14.72 -24.83 -2.07
N ASP A 293 -15.34 -24.38 -0.98
CA ASP A 293 -16.64 -24.87 -0.52
C ASP A 293 -17.83 -24.09 -1.15
N HIS A 294 -17.56 -22.97 -1.82
CA HIS A 294 -18.55 -22.12 -2.50
C HIS A 294 -18.15 -21.82 -3.98
N PRO A 295 -18.00 -22.85 -4.83
CA PRO A 295 -17.66 -22.64 -6.23
C PRO A 295 -18.83 -22.05 -7.02
N TYR A 296 -18.49 -21.37 -8.12
CA TYR A 296 -19.43 -20.86 -9.12
C TYR A 296 -18.82 -20.99 -10.52
#